data_AF-A0A645HK34-F1
#
_entry.id   AF-A0A645HK34-F1
#
_cell.length_a   1.000
_cell.length_b   1.000
_cell.length_c   1.000
_cell.angle_alpha   90.00
_cell.angle_beta   90.00
_cell.angle_gamma   90.00
#
_symmetry.space_group_name_H-M   'P 1'
#
loop_
_entity.id
_entity.type
_entity.pdbx_description
1 polymer ?
#
loop_
_entity_poly.entity_id
_entity_poly.type
_entity_poly.pdbx_seq_one_letter_code
_entity_poly.pdbx_strand_id
1 'polypeptide(L)'
;MAGGDITITYKLTPQWETTVAAERFNYRFSEPGTLAFARPETRVYLRLDYDNGPWTGMVRATWTGPMDLAKFYDYANNPRYNMDGTPKRNTSPAYWIADLRGEYRIDRQWSAFLGIDNVFDFNQADKESMLWIDGSGALDVTQIWGPNRGRFVYAGVKFAL
;
A
#
# COMPACT_ATOMS: atom_id res chain seq x y z
N MET A 1 17.14 13.18 3.35
CA MET A 1 15.69 13.12 3.07
C MET A 1 15.01 14.25 3.83
N ALA A 2 14.00 14.89 3.24
CA ALA A 2 13.14 15.85 3.94
C ALA A 2 11.70 15.57 3.56
N GLY A 3 10.76 15.76 4.47
CA GLY A 3 9.34 15.59 4.18
C GLY A 3 8.48 15.99 5.35
N GLY A 4 7.18 15.90 5.14
CA GLY A 4 6.18 16.19 6.14
C GLY A 4 4.89 15.43 5.85
N ASP A 5 4.09 15.32 6.90
CA ASP A 5 2.77 14.72 6.87
C ASP A 5 1.76 15.64 7.56
N ILE A 6 0.50 15.46 7.18
CA ILE A 6 -0.64 16.06 7.86
C ILE A 6 -1.69 14.98 8.05
N THR A 7 -2.30 14.95 9.23
CA THR A 7 -3.42 14.07 9.54
C THR A 7 -4.51 14.88 10.22
N ILE A 8 -5.73 14.76 9.71
CA ILE A 8 -6.93 15.42 10.24
C ILE A 8 -7.98 14.34 10.47
N THR A 9 -8.50 14.27 11.69
CA THR A 9 -9.63 13.43 12.04
C THR A 9 -10.80 14.31 12.44
N TYR A 10 -11.98 14.01 11.92
CA TYR A 10 -13.19 14.76 12.18
C TYR A 10 -14.40 13.84 12.38
N LYS A 11 -15.16 14.12 13.42
CA LYS A 11 -16.40 13.43 13.73
C LYS A 11 -17.55 14.07 12.95
N LEU A 12 -17.95 13.43 11.86
CA LEU A 12 -19.01 13.92 10.96
C LEU A 12 -20.38 13.91 11.63
N THR A 13 -20.64 12.85 12.40
CA THR A 13 -21.84 12.64 13.21
C THR A 13 -21.47 11.78 14.43
N PRO A 14 -22.37 11.55 15.41
CA PRO A 14 -22.07 10.63 16.51
C PRO A 14 -21.61 9.23 16.05
N GLN A 15 -22.09 8.76 14.90
CA GLN A 15 -21.84 7.43 14.35
C GLN A 15 -20.73 7.36 13.30
N TRP A 16 -20.33 8.50 12.72
CA TRP A 16 -19.37 8.53 11.61
C TRP A 16 -18.16 9.41 11.95
N GLU A 17 -16.98 8.85 11.77
CA GLU A 17 -15.70 9.55 11.90
C GLU A 17 -14.90 9.38 10.61
N THR A 18 -14.27 10.46 10.14
CA THR A 18 -13.41 10.43 8.97
C THR A 18 -12.01 10.88 9.33
N THR A 19 -11.01 10.24 8.74
CA THR A 19 -9.62 10.67 8.79
C THR A 19 -9.10 10.86 7.38
N VAL A 20 -8.49 12.02 7.14
CA VAL A 20 -7.74 12.32 5.93
C VAL A 20 -6.30 12.59 6.34
N ALA A 21 -5.37 11.89 5.72
CA ALA A 21 -3.96 12.16 5.88
C ALA A 21 -3.25 12.23 4.53
N ALA A 22 -2.18 13.00 4.47
CA ALA A 22 -1.31 13.07 3.31
C ALA A 22 0.14 13.21 3.76
N GLU A 23 1.06 12.59 3.03
CA GLU A 23 2.51 12.69 3.25
C GLU A 23 3.20 13.06 1.94
N ARG A 24 4.25 13.87 2.04
CA ARG A 24 5.16 14.18 0.94
C ARG A 24 6.61 14.15 1.42
N PHE A 25 7.42 13.34 0.75
CA PHE A 25 8.85 13.18 1.01
C PHE A 25 9.66 13.46 -0.24
N ASN A 26 10.77 14.17 -0.07
CA ASN A 26 11.80 14.34 -1.08
C ASN A 26 13.03 13.51 -0.72
N TYR A 27 13.29 12.48 -1.51
CA TYR A 27 14.45 11.61 -1.32
C TYR A 27 15.65 12.21 -2.04
N ARG A 28 16.75 12.42 -1.30
CA ARG A 28 18.05 12.81 -1.84
C ARG A 28 19.04 11.75 -1.41
N PHE A 29 19.68 11.11 -2.37
CA PHE A 29 20.70 10.10 -2.16
C PHE A 29 22.06 10.75 -2.41
N SER A 30 22.99 10.64 -1.47
CA SER A 30 24.40 10.93 -1.73
C SER A 30 25.05 9.80 -2.54
N GLU A 31 24.56 8.58 -2.36
CA GLU A 31 24.94 7.37 -3.10
C GLU A 31 23.66 6.66 -3.60
N PRO A 32 23.52 6.44 -4.93
CA PRO A 32 22.42 5.67 -5.49
C PRO A 32 22.34 4.24 -4.92
N GLY A 33 21.15 3.62 -4.93
CA GLY A 33 20.97 2.22 -4.51
C GLY A 33 21.04 1.95 -3.00
N THR A 34 21.09 3.01 -2.18
CA THR A 34 21.18 2.91 -0.70
C THR A 34 19.92 2.34 -0.03
N LEU A 35 18.79 2.29 -0.72
CA LEU A 35 17.55 1.69 -0.23
C LEU A 35 17.23 0.43 -1.01
N ALA A 36 16.95 -0.66 -0.28
CA ALA A 36 16.60 -1.95 -0.88
C ALA A 36 15.31 -1.93 -1.72
N PHE A 37 14.45 -0.94 -1.50
CA PHE A 37 13.12 -0.85 -2.13
C PHE A 37 12.76 0.59 -2.45
N ALA A 38 12.04 0.77 -3.55
CA ALA A 38 11.45 2.06 -3.90
C ALA A 38 10.51 2.56 -2.80
N ARG A 39 10.43 3.89 -2.65
CA ARG A 39 9.51 4.54 -1.72
C ARG A 39 8.69 5.57 -2.47
N PRO A 40 7.38 5.66 -2.18
CA PRO A 40 6.59 6.75 -2.70
C PRO A 40 7.03 8.06 -2.09
N GLU A 41 7.04 9.04 -2.98
CA GLU A 41 7.25 10.43 -2.62
C GLU A 41 5.99 11.06 -2.07
N THR A 42 4.80 10.57 -2.45
CA THR A 42 3.51 11.08 -1.98
C THR A 42 2.56 9.95 -1.67
N ARG A 43 1.84 10.04 -0.55
CA ARG A 43 0.66 9.21 -0.27
C ARG A 43 -0.49 10.04 0.27
N VAL A 44 -1.70 9.55 0.02
CA VAL A 44 -2.93 10.05 0.64
C VAL A 44 -3.65 8.88 1.28
N TYR A 45 -4.09 9.06 2.51
CA TYR A 45 -4.86 8.10 3.27
C TYR A 45 -6.24 8.67 3.55
N LEU A 46 -7.27 7.91 3.22
CA LEU A 46 -8.65 8.22 3.52
C LEU A 46 -9.18 7.09 4.39
N ARG A 47 -9.86 7.42 5.47
CA ARG A 47 -10.51 6.45 6.34
C ARG A 47 -11.87 6.98 6.75
N LEU A 48 -12.85 6.08 6.74
CA LEU A 48 -14.18 6.32 7.25
C LEU A 48 -14.52 5.19 8.23
N ASP A 49 -14.79 5.56 9.47
CA ASP A 49 -15.22 4.66 10.53
C ASP A 49 -16.71 4.87 10.81
N TYR A 50 -17.39 3.77 11.04
CA TYR A 50 -18.80 3.69 11.44
C TYR A 50 -18.91 2.96 12.77
N ASP A 51 -19.65 3.54 13.70
CA ASP A 51 -20.04 2.90 14.95
C ASP A 51 -21.50 3.25 15.25
N ASN A 52 -22.36 2.23 15.28
CA ASN A 52 -23.76 2.41 15.65
C ASN A 52 -24.37 1.12 16.23
N GLY A 53 -24.67 1.15 17.52
CA GLY A 53 -25.31 0.04 18.21
C GLY A 53 -24.43 -1.20 18.23
N PRO A 54 -24.85 -2.33 17.62
CA PRO A 54 -24.03 -3.54 17.52
C PRO A 54 -23.06 -3.53 16.32
N TRP A 55 -23.16 -2.55 15.41
CA TRP A 55 -22.37 -2.52 14.18
C TRP A 55 -21.14 -1.61 14.31
N THR A 56 -20.00 -2.13 13.89
CA THR A 56 -18.82 -1.30 13.60
C THR A 56 -18.32 -1.59 12.18
N GLY A 57 -17.81 -0.56 11.52
CA GLY A 57 -17.35 -0.64 10.15
C GLY A 57 -16.18 0.29 9.90
N MET A 58 -15.32 -0.11 8.96
CA MET A 58 -14.20 0.70 8.52
C MET A 58 -14.03 0.53 7.01
N VAL A 59 -13.86 1.65 6.34
CA VAL A 59 -13.37 1.72 4.97
C VAL A 59 -12.09 2.53 4.99
N ARG A 60 -11.03 2.00 4.39
CA ARG A 60 -9.76 2.69 4.21
C ARG A 60 -9.38 2.69 2.74
N ALA A 61 -8.97 3.83 2.22
CA ALA A 61 -8.34 3.93 0.92
C ALA A 61 -6.96 4.58 1.07
N THR A 62 -5.97 4.05 0.36
CA THR A 62 -4.62 4.61 0.30
C THR A 62 -4.23 4.80 -1.15
N TRP A 63 -3.97 6.06 -1.52
CA TRP A 63 -3.32 6.38 -2.78
C TRP A 63 -1.82 6.42 -2.58
N THR A 64 -1.11 5.78 -3.50
CA THR A 64 0.34 5.83 -3.60
C THR A 64 0.72 6.47 -4.93
N GLY A 65 1.47 7.56 -4.86
CA GLY A 65 1.97 8.25 -6.05
C GLY A 65 3.06 7.45 -6.79
N PRO A 66 3.41 7.87 -8.02
CA PRO A 66 4.49 7.27 -8.78
C PRO A 66 5.82 7.30 -8.00
N MET A 67 6.58 6.22 -8.08
CA MET A 67 7.92 6.11 -7.50
C MET A 67 8.97 6.15 -8.60
N ASP A 68 10.07 6.88 -8.39
CA ASP A 68 11.21 6.90 -9.29
C ASP A 68 12.08 5.64 -9.09
N LEU A 69 11.78 4.58 -9.84
CA LEU A 69 12.45 3.30 -9.70
C LEU A 69 13.90 3.36 -10.19
N ALA A 70 14.16 4.10 -11.27
CA ALA A 70 15.51 4.23 -11.83
C ALA A 70 16.48 4.85 -10.82
N LYS A 71 16.02 5.86 -10.07
CA LYS A 71 16.79 6.49 -9.00
C LYS A 71 16.97 5.59 -7.79
N PHE A 72 15.92 4.91 -7.33
CA PHE A 72 15.99 4.07 -6.13
C PHE A 72 16.81 2.80 -6.34
N TYR A 73 16.75 2.22 -7.52
CA TYR A 73 17.48 1.00 -7.87
C TYR A 73 18.78 1.24 -8.63
N ASP A 74 19.14 2.50 -8.85
CA ASP A 74 20.36 2.91 -9.53
C ASP A 74 20.56 2.22 -10.90
N TYR A 75 19.58 2.34 -11.81
CA TYR A 75 19.68 1.71 -13.12
C TYR A 75 20.87 2.20 -13.96
N ALA A 76 21.47 3.34 -13.60
CA ALA A 76 22.65 3.86 -14.27
C ALA A 76 23.86 2.93 -14.06
N ASN A 77 24.02 2.35 -12.86
CA ASN A 77 25.12 1.43 -12.55
C ASN A 77 24.66 -0.03 -12.40
N ASN A 78 23.36 -0.26 -12.21
CA ASN A 78 22.75 -1.57 -12.01
C ASN A 78 21.54 -1.73 -12.95
N PRO A 79 21.77 -1.91 -14.26
CA PRO A 79 20.68 -2.07 -15.22
C PRO A 79 19.89 -3.35 -14.90
N ARG A 80 18.56 -3.21 -14.86
CA ARG A 80 17.64 -4.29 -14.54
C ARG A 80 16.73 -4.58 -15.72
N TYR A 81 16.53 -5.87 -16.00
CA TYR A 81 15.72 -6.34 -17.11
C TYR A 81 14.59 -7.26 -16.63
N ASN A 82 13.51 -7.30 -17.39
CA ASN A 82 12.52 -8.35 -17.31
C ASN A 82 13.10 -9.67 -17.87
N MET A 83 12.40 -10.78 -17.63
CA MET A 83 12.80 -12.10 -18.11
C MET A 83 12.82 -12.22 -19.64
N ASP A 84 12.11 -11.34 -20.33
CA ASP A 84 12.09 -11.24 -21.79
C ASP A 84 13.21 -10.34 -22.35
N GLY A 85 14.10 -9.83 -21.48
CA GLY A 85 15.21 -8.95 -21.84
C GLY A 85 14.82 -7.48 -22.00
N THR A 86 13.54 -7.10 -21.84
CA THR A 86 13.14 -5.69 -21.88
C THR A 86 13.59 -4.96 -20.61
N PRO A 87 13.98 -3.68 -20.68
CA PRO A 87 14.35 -2.92 -19.48
C PRO A 87 13.19 -2.81 -18.48
N LYS A 88 13.51 -2.81 -17.18
CA LYS A 88 12.54 -2.46 -16.14
C LYS A 88 12.07 -1.02 -16.30
N ARG A 89 10.82 -0.75 -15.92
CA ARG A 89 10.29 0.62 -15.94
C ARG A 89 11.09 1.54 -15.04
N ASN A 90 11.24 2.79 -15.46
CA ASN A 90 11.89 3.84 -14.67
C ASN A 90 10.99 4.39 -13.57
N THR A 91 9.66 4.24 -13.68
CA THR A 91 8.70 4.81 -12.74
C THR A 91 7.54 3.84 -12.50
N SER A 92 7.09 3.70 -11.26
CA SER A 92 5.88 2.93 -10.96
C SER A 92 4.62 3.70 -11.40
N PRO A 93 3.52 3.01 -11.75
CA PRO A 93 2.22 3.66 -11.82
C PRO A 93 1.82 4.18 -10.43
N ALA A 94 1.00 5.23 -10.40
CA ALA A 94 0.22 5.56 -9.21
C ALA A 94 -0.90 4.54 -9.04
N TYR A 95 -1.30 4.26 -7.80
CA TYR A 95 -2.36 3.29 -7.54
C TYR A 95 -3.14 3.59 -6.26
N TRP A 96 -4.36 3.07 -6.20
CA TRP A 96 -5.21 3.07 -5.01
C TRP A 96 -5.35 1.65 -4.48
N ILE A 97 -5.30 1.50 -3.16
CA ILE A 97 -5.72 0.29 -2.44
C ILE A 97 -6.89 0.68 -1.55
N ALA A 98 -7.94 -0.12 -1.57
CA ALA A 98 -9.09 0.05 -0.69
C ALA A 98 -9.31 -1.22 0.14
N ASP A 99 -9.51 -1.04 1.43
CA ASP A 99 -9.78 -2.10 2.40
C ASP A 99 -11.13 -1.82 3.06
N LEU A 100 -11.85 -2.89 3.38
CA LEU A 100 -13.13 -2.83 4.06
C LEU A 100 -13.15 -3.84 5.21
N ARG A 101 -13.70 -3.44 6.34
CA ARG A 101 -13.98 -4.35 7.45
C ARG A 101 -15.30 -3.99 8.12
N GLY A 102 -16.13 -4.99 8.38
CA GLY A 102 -17.34 -4.87 9.17
C GLY A 102 -17.33 -5.85 10.33
N GLU A 103 -17.94 -5.46 11.44
CA GLU A 103 -18.10 -6.28 12.63
C GLU A 103 -19.50 -6.08 13.24
N TYR A 104 -20.06 -7.19 13.72
CA TYR A 104 -21.35 -7.23 14.40
C TYR A 104 -21.18 -7.83 15.79
N ARG A 105 -21.60 -7.09 16.81
CA ARG A 105 -21.68 -7.56 18.19
C ARG A 105 -22.93 -8.42 18.37
N ILE A 106 -22.72 -9.71 18.57
CA ILE A 106 -23.78 -10.71 18.80
C ILE A 106 -24.36 -10.52 20.20
N ASP A 107 -23.49 -10.42 21.20
CA ASP A 107 -23.84 -10.13 22.59
C ASP A 107 -22.69 -9.40 23.31
N ARG A 108 -22.71 -9.36 24.65
CA ARG A 108 -21.67 -8.65 25.42
C ARG A 108 -20.28 -9.28 25.32
N GLN A 109 -20.19 -10.56 24.97
CA GLN A 109 -18.96 -11.34 24.94
C GLN A 109 -18.54 -11.68 23.51
N TRP A 110 -19.49 -11.82 22.57
CA TRP A 110 -19.23 -12.31 21.23
C TRP A 110 -19.44 -11.24 20.16
N SER A 111 -18.50 -11.16 19.22
CA SER A 111 -18.68 -10.48 17.95
C SER A 111 -18.17 -11.31 16.77
N ALA A 112 -18.71 -11.08 15.58
CA ALA A 112 -18.25 -11.67 14.34
C ALA A 112 -17.82 -10.55 13.38
N PHE A 113 -16.78 -10.78 12.58
CA PHE A 113 -16.28 -9.81 11.62
C PHE A 113 -15.94 -10.44 10.27
N LEU A 114 -16.01 -9.61 9.23
CA LEU A 114 -15.60 -9.90 7.87
C LEU A 114 -14.77 -8.72 7.36
N GLY A 115 -13.65 -9.01 6.73
CA GLY A 115 -12.77 -8.03 6.12
C GLY A 115 -12.32 -8.43 4.73
N ILE A 116 -12.06 -7.43 3.90
CA ILE A 116 -11.54 -7.54 2.55
C ILE A 116 -10.41 -6.53 2.43
N ASP A 117 -9.18 -7.00 2.36
CA ASP A 117 -8.04 -6.17 1.99
C ASP A 117 -7.96 -6.10 0.46
N ASN A 118 -7.58 -4.93 -0.07
CA ASN A 118 -7.37 -4.71 -1.49
C ASN A 118 -8.58 -5.15 -2.34
N VAL A 119 -9.74 -4.55 -2.08
CA VAL A 119 -11.06 -4.87 -2.68
C VAL A 119 -11.02 -4.96 -4.21
N PHE A 120 -10.22 -4.09 -4.84
CA PHE A 120 -10.07 -3.99 -6.29
C PHE A 120 -8.95 -4.88 -6.88
N ASP A 121 -8.33 -5.73 -6.06
CA ASP A 121 -7.38 -6.74 -6.50
C ASP A 121 -6.14 -6.18 -7.22
N PHE A 122 -5.66 -5.01 -6.79
CA PHE A 122 -4.47 -4.41 -7.40
C PHE A 122 -3.23 -5.21 -7.01
N ASN A 123 -2.55 -5.80 -7.99
CA ASN A 123 -1.30 -6.52 -7.80
C ASN A 123 -0.22 -5.93 -8.70
N GLN A 124 0.97 -5.70 -8.15
CA GLN A 124 2.13 -5.29 -8.93
C GLN A 124 2.42 -6.28 -10.06
N ALA A 125 2.32 -7.59 -9.79
CA ALA A 125 2.69 -8.64 -10.73
C ALA A 125 1.89 -8.58 -12.05
N ASP A 126 0.67 -8.02 -12.02
CA ASP A 126 -0.16 -7.81 -13.22
C ASP A 126 0.35 -6.66 -14.11
N LYS A 127 1.26 -5.84 -13.59
CA LYS A 127 1.86 -4.69 -14.28
C LYS A 127 3.31 -4.94 -14.63
N GLU A 128 4.08 -5.54 -13.73
CA GLU A 128 5.50 -5.89 -13.92
C GLU A 128 5.92 -6.94 -12.90
N SER A 129 6.70 -7.92 -13.33
CA SER A 129 7.30 -8.89 -12.41
C SER A 129 8.21 -8.20 -11.39
N MET A 130 8.16 -8.66 -10.14
CA MET A 130 9.13 -8.31 -9.11
C MET A 130 10.51 -8.95 -9.33
N LEU A 131 10.56 -9.98 -10.18
CA LEU A 131 11.81 -10.61 -10.58
C LEU A 131 12.50 -9.78 -11.66
N TRP A 132 13.82 -9.71 -11.60
CA TRP A 132 14.64 -9.01 -12.57
C TRP A 132 15.97 -9.72 -12.79
N ILE A 133 16.55 -9.49 -13.95
CA ILE A 133 17.87 -10.00 -14.33
C ILE A 133 18.82 -8.81 -14.47
N ASP A 134 20.05 -8.95 -13.97
CA ASP A 134 21.10 -7.94 -14.12
C ASP A 134 21.85 -8.06 -15.47
N GLY A 135 22.79 -7.14 -15.73
CA GLY A 135 23.59 -7.17 -16.96
C GLY A 135 24.50 -8.41 -17.13
N SER A 136 24.73 -9.19 -16.06
CA SER A 136 25.52 -10.42 -16.07
C SER A 136 24.67 -11.70 -16.21
N GLY A 137 23.34 -11.56 -16.15
CA GLY A 137 22.41 -12.69 -16.17
C GLY A 137 22.01 -13.21 -14.79
N ALA A 138 22.41 -12.54 -13.69
CA ALA A 138 22.01 -12.93 -12.34
C ALA A 138 20.56 -12.54 -12.05
N LEU A 139 19.84 -13.40 -11.32
CA LEU A 139 18.44 -13.25 -10.99
C LEU A 139 18.24 -12.69 -9.57
N ASP A 140 17.32 -11.76 -9.39
CA ASP A 140 16.87 -11.26 -8.09
C ASP A 140 15.37 -10.87 -8.11
N VAL A 141 14.76 -10.63 -6.95
CA VAL A 141 13.32 -10.38 -6.69
C VAL A 141 13.04 -8.99 -6.08
N THR A 142 14.07 -8.16 -5.93
CA THR A 142 13.99 -6.88 -5.21
C THR A 142 13.29 -5.74 -5.96
N GLN A 143 12.71 -6.00 -7.15
CA GLN A 143 11.94 -5.02 -7.91
C GLN A 143 10.53 -4.84 -7.33
N ILE A 144 10.41 -4.31 -6.11
CA ILE A 144 9.15 -4.19 -5.37
C ILE A 144 8.79 -2.70 -5.18
N TRP A 145 7.69 -2.28 -5.80
CA TRP A 145 7.13 -0.93 -5.75
C TRP A 145 5.62 -0.89 -5.42
N GLY A 146 4.95 -2.04 -5.37
CA GLY A 146 3.53 -2.15 -5.08
C GLY A 146 3.18 -3.43 -4.30
N PRO A 147 1.88 -3.67 -4.05
CA PRO A 147 1.42 -4.88 -3.38
C PRO A 147 1.73 -6.14 -4.19
N ASN A 148 2.29 -7.15 -3.53
CA ASN A 148 2.59 -8.47 -4.13
C ASN A 148 1.49 -9.51 -3.89
N ARG A 149 0.45 -9.12 -3.15
CA ARG A 149 -0.75 -9.91 -2.90
C ARG A 149 -1.94 -9.09 -3.37
N GLY A 150 -2.79 -9.72 -4.17
CA GLY A 150 -4.08 -9.16 -4.57
C GLY A 150 -5.08 -9.11 -3.41
N ARG A 151 -6.35 -9.20 -3.76
CA ARG A 151 -7.48 -9.20 -2.83
C ARG A 151 -7.39 -10.34 -1.82
N PHE A 152 -7.68 -10.04 -0.57
CA PHE A 152 -7.71 -11.04 0.50
C PHE A 152 -8.93 -10.88 1.38
N VAL A 153 -9.73 -11.95 1.47
CA VAL A 153 -10.94 -12.00 2.29
C VAL A 153 -10.65 -12.79 3.55
N TYR A 154 -11.06 -12.27 4.69
CA TYR A 154 -10.87 -12.91 5.99
C TYR A 154 -12.08 -12.68 6.89
N ALA A 155 -12.40 -13.64 7.73
CA ALA A 155 -13.49 -13.55 8.69
C ALA A 155 -13.10 -14.21 10.01
N GLY A 156 -13.81 -13.87 11.08
CA GLY A 156 -13.57 -14.48 12.37
C GLY A 156 -14.57 -14.07 13.43
N VAL A 157 -14.42 -14.64 14.62
CA VAL A 157 -15.17 -14.29 15.82
C VAL A 157 -14.21 -13.77 16.88
N LYS A 158 -14.70 -12.87 17.73
CA LYS A 158 -13.98 -12.38 18.91
C LYS A 158 -14.77 -12.72 20.16
N PHE A 159 -14.03 -13.04 21.21
CA PHE A 159 -14.55 -13.23 22.55
C PHE A 159 -13.92 -12.18 23.48
N ALA A 160 -14.74 -11.47 24.25
CA ALA A 160 -14.32 -10.56 25.31
C ALA A 160 -14.63 -11.19 26.67
N LEU A 161 -13.61 -11.24 27.54
CA LEU A 161 -13.69 -11.74 28.92
C LEU A 161 -14.41 -10.75 29.84
#